data_AF-A0ABD6F4M6-F1
#
_entry.id   AF-A0ABD6F4M6-F1
#
_cell.length_a   1.000
_cell.length_b   1.000
_cell.length_c   1.000
_cell.angle_alpha   90.00
_cell.angle_beta   90.00
_cell.angle_gamma   90.00
#
_symmetry.space_group_name_H-M   'P 1'
#
loop_
_entity.id
_entity.type
_entity.pdbx_description
1 polymer ?
#
loop_
_entity_poly.entity_id
_entity_poly.type
_entity_poly.pdbx_seq_one_letter_code
_entity_poly.pdbx_strand_id
1 'polypeptide(L)'
;MRNHCIHSKLLSKVLVLLRSKHHFLVLSALRMFRRVVQLKDEFYFKYIIKDDVFRPIVQCFKDNGTHYNLLNSAILELFEFILTENIYSLIPYIIEKYGDDFENVTYVRTFTQLRVKYEQVKDREDDKLELSRSKSPSEDSVSSAQWKKERQADADEQWFNDDDIEVRSCIQDFSVYISATSAMTE
;
A
#
# COMPACT_ATOMS: atom_id res chain seq x y z
N MET A 1 18.47 -0.79 13.74
CA MET A 1 17.31 -0.14 14.39
C MET A 1 15.97 -0.81 14.07
N ARG A 2 15.59 -1.00 12.80
CA ARG A 2 14.32 -1.66 12.39
C ARG A 2 14.00 -2.96 13.14
N ASN A 3 14.92 -3.92 13.14
CA ASN A 3 14.70 -5.23 13.77
C ASN A 3 14.41 -5.08 15.27
N HIS A 4 15.08 -4.17 15.96
CA HIS A 4 14.83 -3.92 17.38
C HIS A 4 13.41 -3.37 17.61
N CYS A 5 12.92 -2.45 16.79
CA CYS A 5 11.56 -1.91 16.92
C CYS A 5 10.48 -2.98 16.75
N ILE A 6 10.67 -3.89 15.78
CA ILE A 6 9.76 -5.00 15.52
C ILE A 6 9.84 -6.04 16.64
N HIS A 7 11.04 -6.50 17.00
CA HIS A 7 11.22 -7.49 18.07
C HIS A 7 10.76 -6.99 19.45
N SER A 8 10.95 -5.70 19.75
CA SER A 8 10.51 -5.10 21.02
C SER A 8 9.01 -4.77 21.07
N LYS A 9 8.27 -5.06 19.99
CA LYS A 9 6.84 -4.75 19.82
C LYS A 9 6.52 -3.29 20.12
N LEU A 10 7.39 -2.39 19.67
CA LEU A 10 7.32 -0.96 20.00
C LEU A 10 5.97 -0.36 19.57
N LEU A 11 5.47 -0.76 18.40
CA LEU A 11 4.21 -0.24 17.86
C LEU A 11 3.03 -0.61 18.76
N SER A 12 2.94 -1.88 19.16
CA SER A 12 1.91 -2.35 20.10
C SER A 12 1.96 -1.58 21.42
N LYS A 13 3.16 -1.30 21.95
CA LYS A 13 3.34 -0.53 23.19
C LYS A 13 2.86 0.91 23.06
N VAL A 14 3.18 1.58 21.95
CA VAL A 14 2.74 2.96 21.73
C VAL A 14 1.22 3.03 21.52
N LEU A 15 0.61 2.05 20.86
CA LEU A 15 -0.84 2.05 20.64
C LEU A 15 -1.66 1.82 21.91
N VAL A 16 -1.04 1.45 23.04
CA VAL A 16 -1.69 1.50 24.36
C VAL A 16 -2.19 2.92 24.67
N LEU A 17 -1.52 3.95 24.16
CA LEU A 17 -1.91 5.35 24.34
C LEU A 17 -3.25 5.71 23.69
N LEU A 18 -3.79 4.88 22.79
CA LEU A 18 -5.12 5.09 22.20
C LEU A 18 -6.25 5.00 23.24
N ARG A 19 -6.00 4.39 24.40
CA ARG A 19 -6.93 4.34 25.53
C ARG A 19 -6.79 5.51 26.51
N SER A 20 -5.96 6.49 26.19
CA SER A 20 -5.72 7.64 27.06
C SER A 20 -6.91 8.59 27.09
N LYS A 21 -7.13 9.24 28.25
CA LYS A 21 -8.09 10.34 28.39
C LYS A 21 -7.66 11.59 27.62
N HIS A 22 -6.37 11.74 27.36
CA HIS A 22 -5.83 12.92 26.70
C HIS A 22 -5.79 12.73 25.19
N HIS A 23 -6.61 13.50 24.49
CA HIS A 23 -6.77 13.40 23.04
C HIS A 23 -5.46 13.58 22.25
N PHE A 24 -4.56 14.46 22.72
CA PHE A 24 -3.27 14.66 22.06
C PHE A 24 -2.40 13.41 22.05
N LEU A 25 -2.45 12.57 23.10
CA LEU A 25 -1.72 11.29 23.14
C LEU A 25 -2.30 10.29 22.15
N VAL A 26 -3.64 10.20 22.07
CA VAL A 26 -4.35 9.34 21.13
C VAL A 26 -3.97 9.71 19.69
N LEU A 27 -4.10 10.99 19.34
CA LEU A 27 -3.73 11.50 18.02
C LEU A 27 -2.25 11.31 17.70
N SER A 28 -1.37 11.49 18.69
CA SER A 28 0.09 11.31 18.48
C SER A 28 0.44 9.85 18.22
N ALA A 29 -0.18 8.91 18.93
CA ALA A 29 0.00 7.48 18.70
C ALA A 29 -0.48 7.07 17.30
N LEU A 30 -1.66 7.55 16.89
CA LEU A 30 -2.21 7.29 15.57
C LEU A 30 -1.33 7.89 14.46
N ARG A 31 -0.85 9.13 14.64
CA ARG A 31 0.09 9.77 13.72
C ARG A 31 1.39 8.99 13.61
N MET A 32 1.94 8.50 14.72
CA MET A 32 3.15 7.68 14.70
C MET A 32 2.92 6.37 13.92
N PHE A 33 1.78 5.70 14.16
CA PHE A 33 1.41 4.49 13.42
C PHE A 33 1.33 4.75 11.92
N ARG A 34 0.65 5.83 11.53
CA ARG A 34 0.54 6.28 10.15
C ARG A 34 1.91 6.50 9.49
N ARG A 35 2.89 7.04 10.23
CA ARG A 35 4.28 7.18 9.75
C ARG A 35 4.96 5.83 9.53
N VAL A 36 4.74 4.85 10.40
CA VAL A 36 5.29 3.49 10.20
C VAL A 36 4.71 2.85 8.96
N VAL A 37 3.39 2.96 8.73
CA VAL A 37 2.74 2.44 7.51
C VAL A 37 3.28 3.15 6.25
N GLN A 38 3.61 4.45 6.35
CA GLN A 38 4.18 5.22 5.25
C GLN A 38 5.58 4.76 4.81
N LEU A 39 6.32 4.04 5.67
CA LEU A 39 7.63 3.48 5.29
C LEU A 39 7.52 2.40 4.21
N LYS A 40 6.31 1.85 3.98
CA LYS A 40 6.06 0.78 3.00
C LYS A 40 6.99 -0.43 3.13
N ASP A 41 7.43 -0.72 4.35
CA ASP A 41 8.33 -1.84 4.64
C ASP A 41 7.52 -3.09 5.00
N GLU A 42 7.67 -4.14 4.20
CA GLU A 42 6.96 -5.41 4.35
C GLU A 42 7.17 -6.08 5.70
N PHE A 43 8.33 -5.91 6.35
CA PHE A 43 8.57 -6.51 7.67
C PHE A 43 7.64 -5.91 8.73
N TYR A 44 7.34 -4.62 8.62
CA TYR A 44 6.35 -3.98 9.49
C TYR A 44 4.93 -4.44 9.15
N PHE A 45 4.58 -4.61 7.88
CA PHE A 45 3.26 -5.14 7.51
C PHE A 45 3.05 -6.56 8.03
N LYS A 46 4.04 -7.45 7.87
CA LYS A 46 4.01 -8.81 8.42
C LYS A 46 3.85 -8.80 9.94
N TYR A 47 4.57 -7.92 10.64
CA TYR A 47 4.42 -7.75 12.08
C TYR A 47 3.04 -7.21 12.47
N ILE A 48 2.53 -6.18 11.78
CA ILE A 48 1.22 -5.59 12.03
C ILE A 48 0.11 -6.63 11.90
N ILE A 49 0.16 -7.47 10.86
CA ILE A 49 -0.80 -8.55 10.60
C ILE A 49 -0.66 -9.64 11.66
N LYS A 50 0.56 -10.15 11.88
CA LYS A 50 0.84 -11.27 12.79
C LYS A 50 0.44 -10.97 14.24
N ASP A 51 0.79 -9.79 14.72
CA ASP A 51 0.57 -9.38 16.12
C ASP A 51 -0.73 -8.58 16.31
N ASP A 52 -1.59 -8.53 15.29
CA ASP A 52 -2.89 -7.86 15.33
C ASP A 52 -2.83 -6.39 15.77
N VAL A 53 -1.81 -5.67 15.30
CA VAL A 53 -1.46 -4.35 15.84
C VAL A 53 -2.52 -3.29 15.50
N PHE A 54 -3.38 -3.53 14.52
CA PHE A 54 -4.53 -2.68 14.19
C PHE A 54 -5.65 -2.70 15.23
N ARG A 55 -5.77 -3.78 16.01
CA ARG A 55 -6.86 -3.98 16.98
C ARG A 55 -7.18 -2.76 17.85
N PRO A 56 -6.21 -2.12 18.54
CA PRO A 56 -6.50 -0.96 19.37
C PRO A 56 -6.99 0.26 18.57
N ILE A 57 -6.65 0.38 17.28
CA ILE A 57 -7.14 1.46 16.41
C ILE A 57 -8.62 1.24 16.10
N VAL A 58 -9.00 0.03 15.72
CA VAL A 58 -10.41 -0.31 15.44
C VAL A 58 -11.25 -0.22 16.71
N GLN A 59 -10.73 -0.66 17.86
CA GLN A 59 -11.42 -0.49 19.13
C GLN A 59 -11.63 1.00 19.46
N CYS A 60 -10.61 1.83 19.26
CA CYS A 60 -10.71 3.29 19.47
C CYS A 60 -11.77 3.92 18.56
N PHE A 61 -11.87 3.46 17.31
CA PHE A 61 -12.93 3.88 16.37
C PHE A 61 -14.33 3.49 16.88
N LYS A 62 -14.50 2.24 17.33
CA LYS A 62 -15.79 1.76 17.87
C LYS A 62 -16.19 2.50 19.13
N ASP A 63 -15.25 2.73 20.05
CA ASP A 63 -15.48 3.45 21.30
C ASP A 63 -15.87 4.91 21.05
N ASN A 64 -15.42 5.50 19.93
CA ASN A 64 -15.82 6.84 19.50
C ASN A 64 -17.26 6.90 18.93
N GLY A 65 -17.86 5.77 18.55
CA GLY A 65 -19.24 5.67 18.07
C GLY A 65 -19.52 6.59 16.87
N THR A 66 -20.67 7.25 16.87
CA THR A 66 -21.13 8.13 15.77
C THR A 66 -20.59 9.55 15.86
N HIS A 67 -19.61 9.82 16.72
CA HIS A 67 -19.09 11.18 16.93
C HIS A 67 -18.13 11.60 15.81
N TYR A 68 -18.54 12.58 15.01
CA TYR A 68 -17.72 13.21 13.97
C TYR A 68 -16.78 14.24 14.59
N ASN A 69 -15.60 13.78 15.03
CA ASN A 69 -14.58 14.63 15.62
C ASN A 69 -13.22 14.42 14.93
N LEU A 70 -12.20 15.12 15.42
CA LEU A 70 -10.84 15.05 14.86
C LEU A 70 -10.23 13.64 14.97
N LEU A 71 -10.56 12.86 16.01
CA LEU A 71 -10.11 11.47 16.11
C LEU A 71 -10.71 10.62 14.99
N ASN A 72 -12.02 10.75 14.77
CA ASN A 72 -12.72 10.05 13.69
C ASN A 72 -12.07 10.37 12.34
N SER A 73 -11.89 11.66 12.03
CA SER A 73 -11.22 12.09 10.79
C SER A 73 -9.81 11.52 10.65
N ALA A 74 -9.02 11.52 11.72
CA ALA A 74 -7.65 11.00 11.68
C ALA A 74 -7.60 9.47 11.48
N ILE A 75 -8.55 8.72 12.03
CA ILE A 75 -8.65 7.26 11.82
C ILE A 75 -9.08 6.98 10.36
N LEU A 76 -10.05 7.73 9.84
CA LEU A 76 -10.48 7.59 8.46
C LEU A 76 -9.35 7.88 7.47
N GLU A 77 -8.57 8.95 7.72
CA GLU A 77 -7.38 9.29 6.93
C GLU A 77 -6.36 8.13 6.88
N LEU A 78 -6.20 7.38 7.98
CA LEU A 78 -5.33 6.21 8.01
C LEU A 78 -5.85 5.10 7.06
N PHE A 79 -7.15 4.81 7.07
CA PHE A 79 -7.73 3.83 6.15
C PHE A 79 -7.70 4.29 4.70
N GLU A 80 -8.00 5.56 4.44
CA GLU A 80 -7.89 6.17 3.11
C GLU A 80 -6.46 6.10 2.57
N PHE A 81 -5.46 6.32 3.42
CA PHE A 81 -4.07 6.16 3.01
C PHE A 81 -3.74 4.73 2.58
N ILE A 82 -4.17 3.73 3.34
CA ILE A 82 -3.93 2.31 3.01
C ILE A 82 -4.54 1.96 1.66
N LEU A 83 -5.75 2.47 1.40
CA LEU A 83 -6.44 2.32 0.13
C LEU A 83 -5.71 3.03 -1.01
N THR A 84 -5.37 4.31 -0.83
CA THR A 84 -4.77 5.17 -1.88
C THR A 84 -3.38 4.70 -2.27
N GLU A 85 -2.57 4.27 -1.30
CA GLU A 85 -1.24 3.71 -1.56
C GLU A 85 -1.27 2.26 -2.03
N ASN A 86 -2.46 1.65 -2.11
CA ASN A 86 -2.67 0.26 -2.50
C ASN A 86 -1.80 -0.72 -1.69
N ILE A 87 -1.85 -0.65 -0.36
CA ILE A 87 -1.07 -1.56 0.50
C ILE A 87 -1.75 -2.93 0.54
N TYR A 88 -1.52 -3.72 -0.52
CA TYR A 88 -2.21 -4.98 -0.79
C TYR A 88 -2.16 -6.01 0.33
N SER A 89 -1.12 -6.01 1.16
CA SER A 89 -1.03 -6.93 2.30
C SER A 89 -1.94 -6.56 3.48
N LEU A 90 -2.26 -5.28 3.65
CA LEU A 90 -3.09 -4.81 4.76
C LEU A 90 -4.58 -4.81 4.43
N ILE A 91 -4.96 -4.64 3.16
CA ILE A 91 -6.36 -4.55 2.73
C ILE A 91 -7.16 -5.83 3.08
N PRO A 92 -6.73 -7.05 2.68
CA PRO A 92 -7.42 -8.29 3.04
C PRO A 92 -7.49 -8.47 4.54
N TYR A 93 -6.37 -8.28 5.23
CA TYR A 93 -6.29 -8.38 6.68
C TYR A 93 -7.29 -7.46 7.41
N ILE A 94 -7.45 -6.21 6.94
CA ILE A 94 -8.41 -5.27 7.54
C ILE A 94 -9.86 -5.71 7.28
N ILE A 95 -10.20 -6.04 6.03
CA ILE A 95 -11.57 -6.41 5.66
C ILE A 95 -11.99 -7.73 6.28
N GLU A 96 -11.16 -8.76 6.23
CA GLU A 96 -11.48 -10.09 6.78
C GLU A 96 -11.66 -10.07 8.30
N LYS A 97 -10.90 -9.23 9.00
CA LYS A 97 -10.88 -9.23 10.47
C LYS A 97 -11.82 -8.20 11.10
N TYR A 98 -12.00 -7.06 10.44
CA TYR A 98 -12.70 -5.90 10.99
C TYR A 98 -13.83 -5.40 10.07
N GLY A 99 -14.10 -6.07 8.95
CA GLY A 99 -15.11 -5.64 7.98
C GLY A 99 -16.49 -5.43 8.59
N ASP A 100 -16.87 -6.26 9.55
CA ASP A 100 -18.15 -6.19 10.27
C ASP A 100 -18.23 -4.96 11.19
N ASP A 101 -17.10 -4.54 11.76
CA ASP A 101 -17.03 -3.36 12.63
C ASP A 101 -17.34 -2.06 11.87
N PHE A 102 -17.23 -2.07 10.54
CA PHE A 102 -17.45 -0.91 9.68
C PHE A 102 -18.80 -0.90 8.95
N GLU A 103 -19.64 -1.94 9.10
CA GLU A 103 -20.89 -2.05 8.33
C GLU A 103 -21.87 -0.91 8.60
N ASN A 104 -21.92 -0.45 9.85
CA ASN A 104 -22.82 0.63 10.26
C ASN A 104 -22.29 2.03 9.88
N VAL A 105 -21.11 2.12 9.24
CA VAL A 105 -20.47 3.38 8.87
C VAL A 105 -20.88 3.78 7.45
N THR A 106 -22.01 4.49 7.33
CA THR A 106 -22.59 4.86 6.02
C THR A 106 -22.23 6.27 5.54
N TYR A 107 -21.68 7.11 6.42
CA TYR A 107 -21.41 8.52 6.13
C TYR A 107 -20.12 8.74 5.32
N VAL A 108 -19.29 7.71 5.17
CA VAL A 108 -18.03 7.74 4.40
C VAL A 108 -18.00 6.62 3.39
N ARG A 109 -17.32 6.87 2.27
CA ARG A 109 -17.13 5.87 1.21
C ARG A 109 -15.91 4.99 1.43
N THR A 110 -15.03 5.35 2.36
CA THR A 110 -13.73 4.70 2.61
C THR A 110 -13.86 3.19 2.78
N PHE A 111 -14.77 2.73 3.65
CA PHE A 111 -14.93 1.31 3.96
C PHE A 111 -15.57 0.52 2.81
N THR A 112 -16.53 1.13 2.09
CA THR A 112 -17.08 0.54 0.86
C THR A 112 -16.00 0.37 -0.21
N GLN A 113 -15.16 1.38 -0.41
CA GLN A 113 -14.05 1.31 -1.36
C GLN A 113 -13.00 0.27 -0.94
N LEU A 114 -12.74 0.13 0.36
CA LEU A 114 -11.87 -0.91 0.92
C LEU A 114 -12.41 -2.31 0.62
N ARG A 115 -13.72 -2.55 0.73
CA ARG A 115 -14.35 -3.84 0.36
C ARG A 115 -14.22 -4.12 -1.14
N VAL A 116 -14.56 -3.16 -2.00
CA VAL A 116 -14.39 -3.31 -3.46
C VAL A 116 -12.93 -3.62 -3.82
N LYS A 117 -11.98 -2.95 -3.16
CA LYS A 117 -10.57 -3.18 -3.41
C LYS A 117 -10.12 -4.56 -2.94
N TYR A 118 -10.65 -5.05 -1.82
CA TYR A 118 -10.39 -6.40 -1.34
C TYR A 118 -10.86 -7.46 -2.34
N GLU A 119 -12.09 -7.33 -2.88
CA GLU A 119 -12.60 -8.24 -3.92
C GLU A 119 -11.67 -8.27 -5.14
N GLN A 120 -11.26 -7.10 -5.65
CA GLN A 120 -10.30 -7.02 -6.76
C GLN A 120 -8.94 -7.67 -6.47
N VAL A 121 -8.48 -7.63 -5.22
CA VAL A 121 -7.21 -8.26 -4.82
C VAL A 121 -7.37 -9.77 -4.77
N LYS A 122 -8.48 -10.24 -4.21
CA LYS A 122 -8.79 -11.66 -4.09
C LYS A 122 -8.96 -12.34 -5.44
N ASP A 123 -9.73 -11.72 -6.35
CA ASP A 123 -9.95 -12.25 -7.71
C ASP A 123 -8.62 -12.44 -8.46
N ARG A 124 -7.68 -11.50 -8.30
CA ARG A 124 -6.34 -11.58 -8.91
C ARG A 124 -5.49 -12.70 -8.31
N GLU A 125 -5.62 -12.96 -7.02
CA GLU A 125 -4.91 -14.07 -6.37
C GLU A 125 -5.47 -15.42 -6.85
N ASP A 126 -6.78 -15.54 -6.97
CA ASP A 126 -7.46 -16.74 -7.48
C ASP A 126 -7.08 -17.03 -8.95
N ASP A 127 -7.06 -16.01 -9.82
CA ASP A 127 -6.61 -16.15 -11.22
C ASP A 127 -5.16 -16.65 -11.33
N LYS A 128 -4.28 -16.16 -10.45
CA LYS A 128 -2.86 -16.55 -10.42
C LYS A 128 -2.71 -18.01 -9.98
N LEU A 129 -3.53 -18.46 -9.03
CA LEU A 129 -3.57 -19.85 -8.59
C LEU A 129 -4.09 -20.77 -9.70
N GLU A 130 -5.15 -20.39 -10.41
CA GLU A 130 -5.68 -21.17 -11.55
C GLU A 130 -4.65 -21.32 -12.69
N LEU A 131 -3.94 -20.24 -13.04
CA LEU A 131 -2.88 -20.28 -14.04
C LEU A 131 -1.70 -21.17 -13.63
N SER A 132 -1.39 -21.22 -12.33
CA SER A 132 -0.33 -22.10 -11.82
C SER A 132 -0.72 -23.58 -11.83
N ARG A 133 -2.01 -23.89 -11.63
CA ARG A 133 -2.55 -25.25 -11.60
C ARG A 133 -2.73 -25.86 -13.00
N SER A 134 -2.94 -25.02 -14.01
CA SER A 134 -3.06 -25.42 -15.42
C SER A 134 -1.69 -25.62 -16.13
N LYS A 135 -0.58 -25.26 -15.49
CA LYS A 135 0.78 -25.61 -15.94
C LYS A 135 1.25 -26.94 -15.33
N SER A 136 0.73 -28.05 -15.84
CA SER A 136 1.37 -29.36 -15.67
C SER A 136 2.64 -29.46 -16.53
N PRO A 137 3.70 -30.15 -16.09
CA PRO A 137 4.92 -30.35 -16.87
C PRO A 137 4.66 -31.38 -17.98
N SER A 138 4.30 -30.92 -19.18
CA SER A 138 4.30 -31.75 -20.39
C SER A 138 5.67 -31.67 -21.08
N GLU A 139 6.26 -32.84 -21.34
CA GLU A 139 7.61 -33.11 -21.85
C GLU A 139 7.86 -32.71 -23.33
N ASP A 140 7.39 -31.55 -23.79
CA ASP A 140 7.61 -31.07 -25.17
C ASP A 140 8.55 -29.86 -25.22
N SER A 141 9.75 -30.01 -24.65
CA SER A 141 10.75 -28.95 -24.53
C SER A 141 11.75 -28.89 -25.69
N VAL A 142 11.30 -29.09 -26.94
CA VAL A 142 12.18 -28.93 -28.12
C VAL A 142 11.67 -27.84 -29.06
N SER A 143 10.35 -27.74 -29.26
CA SER A 143 9.77 -26.67 -30.10
C SER A 143 9.89 -25.30 -29.42
N SER A 144 9.87 -25.25 -28.08
CA SER A 144 9.71 -23.98 -27.39
C SER A 144 10.94 -23.08 -27.28
N ALA A 145 12.12 -23.69 -27.40
CA ALA A 145 13.38 -22.96 -27.42
C ALA A 145 13.61 -22.27 -28.78
N GLN A 146 13.03 -22.80 -29.85
CA GLN A 146 13.25 -22.33 -31.22
C GLN A 146 12.51 -21.01 -31.49
N TRP A 147 11.24 -20.88 -31.07
CA TRP A 147 10.50 -19.61 -31.20
C TRP A 147 11.00 -18.50 -30.25
N LYS A 148 11.61 -18.88 -29.12
CA LYS A 148 12.29 -17.92 -28.23
C LYS A 148 13.56 -17.35 -28.85
N LYS A 149 14.30 -18.15 -29.62
CA LYS A 149 15.53 -17.70 -30.28
C LYS A 149 15.22 -16.81 -31.49
N GLU A 150 14.15 -17.09 -32.22
CA GLU A 150 13.71 -16.33 -33.39
C GLU A 150 13.20 -14.93 -33.02
N ARG A 151 12.40 -14.81 -31.96
CA ARG A 151 11.97 -13.48 -31.45
C ARG A 151 13.11 -12.64 -30.87
N GLN A 152 14.17 -13.27 -30.37
CA GLN A 152 15.34 -12.54 -29.87
C GLN A 152 16.18 -12.00 -31.03
N ALA A 153 16.30 -12.74 -32.13
CA ALA A 153 16.94 -12.28 -33.35
C ALA A 153 16.17 -11.10 -33.99
N ASP A 154 14.84 -11.17 -34.06
CA ASP A 154 14.00 -10.08 -34.58
C ASP A 154 14.10 -8.79 -33.74
N ALA A 155 14.31 -8.92 -32.43
CA ALA A 155 14.47 -7.79 -31.52
C ALA A 155 15.86 -7.14 -31.63
N ASP A 156 16.90 -7.96 -31.82
CA ASP A 156 18.27 -7.48 -31.99
C ASP A 156 18.49 -6.82 -33.37
N GLU A 157 17.73 -7.22 -34.42
CA GLU A 157 17.74 -6.55 -35.74
C GLU A 157 17.07 -5.17 -35.74
N GLN A 158 16.13 -4.93 -34.83
CA GLN A 158 15.51 -3.61 -34.65
C GLN A 158 16.39 -2.64 -33.87
N TRP A 159 17.36 -3.17 -33.11
CA TRP A 159 18.28 -2.38 -32.28
C TRP A 159 19.40 -1.69 -33.08
N PHE A 160 19.65 -2.12 -34.33
CA PHE A 160 20.69 -1.53 -35.20
C PHE A 160 20.19 -0.41 -36.14
N ASN A 161 18.89 -0.13 -36.17
CA ASN A 161 18.30 0.83 -37.13
C ASN A 161 17.98 2.21 -36.55
N ASP A 162 18.23 2.46 -35.26
CA ASP A 162 17.82 3.70 -34.58
C ASP A 162 18.99 4.55 -34.03
N ASP A 163 20.22 4.28 -34.50
CA ASP A 163 21.42 5.01 -34.09
C ASP A 163 21.66 6.33 -34.87
N ASP A 164 20.62 6.96 -35.44
CA ASP A 164 20.74 8.24 -36.16
C ASP A 164 19.50 9.15 -36.02
N ILE A 165 18.98 9.39 -34.80
CA ILE A 165 18.14 10.60 -34.53
C ILE A 165 18.53 11.26 -33.19
N GLU A 166 19.30 12.34 -33.36
CA GLU A 166 19.61 13.50 -32.52
C GLU A 166 19.13 13.58 -31.04
N VAL A 167 20.16 13.75 -30.21
CA VAL A 167 20.18 14.33 -28.85
C VAL A 167 19.44 15.67 -28.76
N ARG A 168 18.34 15.74 -27.98
CA ARG A 168 17.95 16.84 -27.04
C ARG A 168 16.45 16.77 -26.68
N SER A 169 16.08 16.25 -25.49
CA SER A 169 14.75 16.55 -24.90
C SER A 169 14.54 16.06 -23.45
N CYS A 170 15.48 16.19 -22.51
CA CYS A 170 15.16 15.91 -21.08
C CYS A 170 15.86 16.79 -20.03
N ILE A 171 16.57 17.86 -20.43
CA ILE A 171 17.19 18.80 -19.47
C ILE A 171 16.74 20.23 -19.78
N GLN A 172 15.42 20.45 -19.82
CA GLN A 172 14.87 21.81 -19.89
C GLN A 172 13.71 22.06 -18.92
N ASP A 173 13.01 21.03 -18.44
CA ASP A 173 11.86 21.27 -17.55
C ASP A 173 12.20 21.41 -16.06
N PHE A 174 13.40 21.03 -15.60
CA PHE A 174 13.77 21.18 -14.19
C PHE A 174 14.43 22.53 -13.86
N SER A 175 15.07 23.19 -14.83
CA SER A 175 15.75 24.48 -14.62
C SER A 175 14.78 25.67 -14.62
N VAL A 176 13.68 25.56 -15.39
CA VAL A 176 12.65 26.62 -15.47
C VAL A 176 11.84 26.72 -14.17
N TYR A 177 11.61 25.59 -13.48
CA TYR A 177 10.84 25.58 -12.23
C TYR A 177 11.59 26.24 -11.06
N ILE A 178 12.92 26.06 -10.98
CA ILE A 178 13.74 26.65 -9.91
C ILE A 178 13.96 28.16 -10.12
N SER A 179 14.03 28.61 -11.38
CA SER A 179 14.19 30.04 -11.68
C SER A 179 12.91 30.86 -11.41
N ALA A 180 11.74 30.25 -11.56
CA ALA A 180 10.46 30.92 -11.31
C ALA A 180 10.15 31.13 -9.82
N THR A 181 10.69 30.30 -8.93
CA THR A 181 10.44 30.43 -7.48
C THR A 181 11.36 31.43 -6.77
N SER A 182 12.42 31.92 -7.42
CA SER A 182 13.33 32.93 -6.85
C SER A 182 12.95 34.38 -7.18
N ALA A 183 11.91 34.61 -8.01
CA ALA A 183 11.47 35.95 -8.42
C ALA A 183 10.14 36.40 -7.78
N MET A 184 9.61 35.67 -6.80
CA MET A 184 8.38 36.03 -6.05
C MET A 184 8.63 36.29 -4.56
N THR A 185 9.88 36.46 -4.16
CA THR A 185 10.27 36.96 -2.83
C THR A 185 11.27 38.09 -2.98
N GLU A 186 10.81 39.19 -3.55
CA GLU A 186 11.14 40.56 -3.12
C GLU A 186 9.85 41.37 -3.09
#